data_AF-A0A0D0ABE1-F1
#
_entry.id   AF-A0A0D0ABE1-F1
#
_cell.length_a   1.000
_cell.length_b   1.000
_cell.length_c   1.000
_cell.angle_alpha   90.00
_cell.angle_beta   90.00
_cell.angle_gamma   90.00
#
_symmetry.space_group_name_H-M   'P 1'
#
loop_
_entity.id
_entity.type
_entity.pdbx_description
1 polymer ?
#
loop_
_entity_poly.entity_id
_entity_poly.type
_entity_poly.pdbx_seq_one_letter_code
_entity_poly.pdbx_strand_id
1 'polypeptide(L)'
;DRVAHPLLVSLANIRMSTRLKSSSNAFVLTALLPIPKFIYKKKRMRGVLEDHLIHECLDIVLRPLKVAAREGVMLSDPVGHSRYCFTPLASYIVDTPEAMMLAAVGGKTSPVTMAMYKQFGDYFRHEPRTRATTLSQLATARSKVDPDDIEAFFREAQKFRLNGVNTPFWLDWPLSDPSHFLTPEFLHLIHREFYDHDAKWLICAVGDTEIDFRFSVLQVITGFRHFHGGISKLKQVTGRAQRDIQRSIVAVSADAVPSTMMTAARALMDFRYLVQSPVINDIQLTRISTALEEFHANKDAIIDGRFRRGQRGGVIENWYIPKLELMQSIVPSIRNTGVPLQWTADTTEHAHITEIKDPARPTNNNNYDPQICHHLDRTDKCRRFDLA
;
A
#
# COMPACT_ATOMS: atom_id res chain seq x y z
N ASP A 1 14.71 18.84 -8.21
CA ASP A 1 13.87 17.63 -8.13
C ASP A 1 12.50 17.92 -8.72
N ARG A 2 12.12 17.18 -9.76
CA ARG A 2 10.82 17.27 -10.43
C ARG A 2 9.84 16.36 -9.67
N VAL A 3 9.28 16.83 -8.56
CA VAL A 3 8.40 16.01 -7.73
C VAL A 3 7.06 16.71 -7.66
N ALA A 4 6.05 16.10 -8.26
CA ALA A 4 4.65 16.42 -8.01
C ALA A 4 4.09 15.29 -7.15
N HIS A 5 3.19 15.61 -6.21
CA HIS A 5 2.47 14.59 -5.45
C HIS A 5 1.00 14.59 -5.93
N PRO A 6 0.65 13.77 -6.94
CA PRO A 6 -0.68 13.79 -7.52
C PRO A 6 -1.70 13.10 -6.62
N LEU A 7 -2.86 13.73 -6.49
CA LEU A 7 -4.07 13.09 -5.95
C LEU A 7 -4.94 12.64 -7.12
N LEU A 8 -5.05 11.34 -7.31
CA LEU A 8 -5.90 10.71 -8.32
C LEU A 8 -7.18 10.18 -7.66
N VAL A 9 -8.33 10.40 -8.28
CA VAL A 9 -9.62 9.90 -7.82
C VAL A 9 -10.27 9.05 -8.91
N SER A 10 -10.92 7.96 -8.49
CA SER A 10 -11.73 7.10 -9.36
C SER A 10 -12.98 6.66 -8.61
N LEU A 11 -14.00 6.20 -9.35
CA LEU A 11 -15.22 5.67 -8.75
C LEU A 11 -15.11 4.16 -8.45
N ALA A 12 -15.54 3.77 -7.26
CA ALA A 12 -15.50 2.39 -6.78
C ALA A 12 -16.48 1.45 -7.53
N ASN A 13 -17.56 2.00 -8.08
CA ASN A 13 -18.62 1.27 -8.78
C ASN A 13 -18.30 0.95 -10.26
N ILE A 14 -17.20 1.47 -10.81
CA ILE A 14 -16.68 1.05 -12.11
C ILE A 14 -16.13 -0.36 -11.98
N ARG A 15 -16.56 -1.27 -12.86
CA ARG A 15 -16.07 -2.66 -12.91
C ARG A 15 -14.54 -2.68 -12.91
N MET A 16 -13.93 -3.49 -12.05
CA MET A 16 -12.47 -3.60 -11.90
C MET A 16 -11.74 -3.74 -13.25
N SER A 17 -12.21 -4.62 -14.13
CA SER A 17 -11.60 -4.85 -15.45
C SER A 17 -11.59 -3.62 -16.35
N THR A 18 -12.58 -2.73 -16.21
CA THR A 18 -12.61 -1.44 -16.89
C THR A 18 -11.72 -0.44 -16.17
N ARG A 19 -11.87 -0.32 -14.84
CA ARG A 19 -11.17 0.68 -14.02
C ARG A 19 -9.66 0.55 -14.05
N LEU A 20 -9.14 -0.67 -14.06
CA LEU A 20 -7.70 -0.96 -14.11
C LEU A 20 -7.12 -0.87 -15.53
N LYS A 21 -7.96 -0.76 -16.56
CA LYS A 21 -7.47 -0.58 -17.93
C LYS A 21 -7.02 0.86 -18.10
N SER A 22 -5.73 1.08 -18.33
CA SER A 22 -5.17 2.44 -18.49
C SER A 22 -5.87 3.25 -19.58
N SER A 23 -6.25 2.61 -20.68
CA SER A 23 -6.99 3.25 -21.77
C SER A 23 -8.42 3.66 -21.44
N SER A 24 -8.93 3.36 -20.24
CA SER A 24 -10.29 3.73 -19.82
C SER A 24 -10.38 5.14 -19.23
N ASN A 25 -9.24 5.74 -18.85
CA ASN A 25 -9.18 7.03 -18.16
C ASN A 25 -10.11 7.09 -16.93
N ALA A 26 -10.22 5.97 -16.19
CA ALA A 26 -11.09 5.88 -15.02
C ALA A 26 -10.57 6.63 -13.79
N PHE A 27 -9.28 6.98 -13.78
CA PHE A 27 -8.65 7.83 -12.76
C PHE A 27 -8.50 9.25 -13.30
N VAL A 28 -8.82 10.23 -12.46
CA VAL A 28 -8.73 11.66 -12.80
C VAL A 28 -7.79 12.35 -11.84
N LEU A 29 -6.88 13.17 -12.38
CA LEU A 29 -6.06 14.08 -11.59
C LEU A 29 -6.94 15.15 -10.92
N THR A 30 -7.07 15.04 -9.61
CA THR A 30 -7.92 15.92 -8.79
C THR A 30 -7.14 17.09 -8.21
N ALA A 31 -5.90 16.85 -7.78
CA ALA A 31 -5.01 17.91 -7.29
C ALA A 31 -3.54 17.53 -7.40
N LEU A 32 -2.67 18.54 -7.37
CA LEU A 32 -1.23 18.40 -7.14
C LEU A 32 -0.94 18.93 -5.74
N LEU A 33 -0.62 18.03 -4.81
CA LEU A 33 -0.38 18.42 -3.42
C LEU A 33 0.98 19.13 -3.28
N PRO A 34 1.06 20.19 -2.46
CA PRO A 34 2.29 20.94 -2.28
C PRO A 34 3.35 20.09 -1.55
N ILE A 35 4.61 20.23 -1.96
CA ILE A 35 5.76 19.57 -1.32
C ILE A 35 6.71 20.66 -0.81
N PRO A 36 6.35 21.40 0.25
CA PRO A 36 7.18 22.49 0.75
C PRO A 36 8.39 21.96 1.51
N LYS A 37 9.40 22.80 1.64
CA LYS A 37 10.53 22.57 2.54
C LYS A 37 10.30 23.33 3.83
N PHE A 38 9.88 22.63 4.89
CA PHE A 38 9.71 23.26 6.19
C PHE A 38 11.05 23.65 6.81
N ILE A 39 11.15 24.91 7.26
CA ILE A 39 12.35 25.49 7.87
C ILE A 39 12.47 25.25 9.38
N TYR A 40 11.67 24.33 9.93
CA TYR A 40 11.66 24.03 11.37
C TYR A 40 13.01 23.49 11.86
N LYS A 41 13.48 23.89 13.05
CA LYS A 41 14.83 23.53 13.55
C LYS A 41 15.02 22.01 13.68
N LYS A 42 14.06 21.32 14.30
CA LYS A 42 14.08 19.86 14.51
C LYS A 42 13.61 19.11 13.27
N LYS A 43 14.46 18.26 12.68
CA LYS A 43 14.15 17.45 11.49
C LYS A 43 12.86 16.62 11.66
N ARG A 44 12.64 16.04 12.85
CA ARG A 44 11.44 15.24 13.12
C ARG A 44 10.15 16.04 12.99
N MET A 45 10.16 17.31 13.42
CA MET A 45 8.97 18.18 13.36
C MET A 45 8.67 18.62 11.92
N ARG A 46 9.67 18.67 11.03
CA ARG A 46 9.43 18.88 9.59
C ARG A 46 8.51 17.80 9.02
N GLY A 47 8.77 16.54 9.34
CA GLY A 47 7.89 15.43 8.93
C GLY A 47 6.49 15.50 9.54
N VAL A 48 6.36 15.94 10.80
CA VAL A 48 5.03 16.16 11.41
C VAL A 48 4.26 17.26 10.68
N LEU A 49 4.93 18.36 10.32
CA LEU A 49 4.34 19.45 9.55
C LEU A 49 3.99 19.03 8.12
N GLU A 50 4.81 18.18 7.49
CA GLU A 50 4.49 17.55 6.20
C GLU A 50 3.21 16.72 6.30
N ASP A 51 3.10 15.85 7.32
CA ASP A 51 1.88 15.06 7.56
C ASP A 51 0.66 15.96 7.79
N HIS A 52 0.79 17.02 8.60
CA HIS A 52 -0.29 18.01 8.84
C HIS A 52 -0.78 18.65 7.54
N LEU A 53 0.16 19.13 6.73
CA LEU A 53 -0.15 19.80 5.47
C LEU A 53 -0.87 18.87 4.50
N ILE A 54 -0.44 17.61 4.40
CA ILE A 54 -1.12 16.62 3.53
C ILE A 54 -2.57 16.44 4.00
N HIS A 55 -2.80 16.29 5.30
CA HIS A 55 -4.15 16.17 5.83
C HIS A 55 -5.01 17.42 5.58
N GLU A 56 -4.45 18.62 5.71
CA GLU A 56 -5.15 19.88 5.43
C GLU A 56 -5.48 20.03 3.95
N CYS A 57 -4.53 19.71 3.06
CA CYS A 57 -4.76 19.74 1.62
C CYS A 57 -5.82 18.72 1.20
N LEU A 58 -5.80 17.51 1.75
CA LEU A 58 -6.83 16.50 1.51
C LEU A 58 -8.20 16.96 2.04
N ASP A 59 -8.26 17.61 3.20
CA ASP A 59 -9.50 18.19 3.73
C ASP A 59 -10.11 19.22 2.78
N ILE A 60 -9.28 20.13 2.27
CA ILE A 60 -9.70 21.20 1.35
C ILE A 60 -10.17 20.61 0.02
N VAL A 61 -9.34 19.78 -0.62
CA VAL A 61 -9.59 19.27 -1.97
C VAL A 61 -10.78 18.31 -1.99
N LEU A 62 -10.93 17.47 -0.97
CA LEU A 62 -11.97 16.44 -0.92
C LEU A 62 -13.27 16.91 -0.22
N ARG A 63 -13.34 18.17 0.22
CA ARG A 63 -14.53 18.73 0.88
C ARG A 63 -15.85 18.49 0.12
N PRO A 64 -15.94 18.67 -1.22
CA PRO A 64 -17.17 18.39 -1.95
C PRO A 64 -17.64 16.93 -1.81
N LEU A 65 -16.69 15.98 -1.79
CA LEU A 65 -16.99 14.56 -1.62
C LEU A 65 -17.42 14.22 -0.20
N LYS A 66 -16.90 14.93 0.81
CA LYS A 66 -17.37 14.77 2.19
C LYS A 66 -18.79 15.27 2.38
N VAL A 67 -19.12 16.42 1.80
CA VAL A 67 -20.48 16.96 1.83
C VAL A 67 -21.44 16.00 1.13
N ALA A 68 -21.10 15.54 -0.08
CA ALA A 68 -21.90 14.56 -0.81
C ALA A 68 -22.01 13.20 -0.09
N ALA A 69 -21.01 12.79 0.70
CA ALA A 69 -21.11 11.60 1.55
C ALA A 69 -22.08 11.77 2.73
N ARG A 70 -22.27 12.99 3.22
CA ARG A 70 -23.15 13.29 4.36
C ARG A 70 -24.59 13.56 3.92
N GLU A 71 -24.73 14.37 2.89
CA GLU A 71 -26.01 14.96 2.48
C GLU A 71 -26.54 14.38 1.18
N GLY A 72 -25.73 13.62 0.45
CA GLY A 72 -26.04 13.16 -0.90
C GLY A 72 -26.01 14.31 -1.91
N VAL A 73 -25.88 13.97 -3.20
CA VAL A 73 -25.89 14.93 -4.31
C VAL A 73 -26.51 14.29 -5.54
N MET A 74 -27.15 15.10 -6.38
CA MET A 74 -27.64 14.64 -7.67
C MET A 74 -26.49 14.52 -8.66
N LEU A 75 -26.25 13.33 -9.19
CA LEU A 75 -25.27 13.05 -10.24
C LEU A 75 -25.96 12.42 -11.45
N SER A 76 -25.49 12.73 -12.65
CA SER A 76 -25.96 12.07 -13.86
C SER A 76 -25.39 10.65 -13.98
N ASP A 77 -26.26 9.68 -14.26
CA ASP A 77 -25.83 8.34 -14.66
C ASP A 77 -25.34 8.32 -16.13
N PRO A 78 -24.75 7.20 -16.61
CA PRO A 78 -24.26 7.10 -17.99
C PRO A 78 -25.34 7.26 -19.07
N VAL A 79 -26.63 7.20 -18.72
CA VAL A 79 -27.78 7.38 -19.63
C VAL A 79 -28.34 8.82 -19.53
N GLY A 80 -27.76 9.66 -18.65
CA GLY A 80 -28.16 11.05 -18.45
C GLY A 80 -29.26 11.24 -17.40
N HIS A 81 -29.70 10.18 -16.70
CA HIS A 81 -30.69 10.34 -15.63
C HIS A 81 -30.04 10.89 -14.37
N SER A 82 -30.77 11.77 -13.69
CA SER A 82 -30.34 12.28 -12.38
C SER A 82 -30.55 11.22 -11.30
N ARG A 83 -29.48 10.88 -10.57
CA ARG A 83 -29.48 9.92 -9.46
C ARG A 83 -29.04 10.63 -8.19
N TYR A 84 -29.76 10.41 -7.11
CA TYR A 84 -29.34 10.86 -5.79
C TYR A 84 -28.27 9.89 -5.26
N CYS A 85 -27.04 10.37 -5.13
CA CYS A 85 -25.86 9.56 -4.87
C CYS A 85 -25.08 10.06 -3.64
N PHE A 86 -24.33 9.14 -3.02
CA PHE A 86 -23.42 9.41 -1.93
C PHE A 86 -21.99 9.03 -2.34
N THR A 87 -21.00 9.70 -1.75
CA THR A 87 -19.57 9.50 -2.06
C THR A 87 -18.76 9.05 -0.84
N PRO A 88 -19.07 7.89 -0.23
CA PRO A 88 -18.26 7.36 0.86
C PRO A 88 -16.84 7.04 0.36
N LEU A 89 -15.85 7.19 1.23
CA LEU A 89 -14.47 6.80 0.93
C LEU A 89 -14.36 5.26 0.94
N ALA A 90 -14.36 4.65 -0.24
CA ALA A 90 -14.32 3.19 -0.37
C ALA A 90 -12.93 2.59 -0.10
N SER A 91 -11.88 3.22 -0.63
CA SER A 91 -10.49 2.80 -0.48
C SER A 91 -9.55 3.97 -0.79
N TYR A 92 -8.36 3.97 -0.19
CA TYR A 92 -7.24 4.84 -0.52
C TYR A 92 -6.03 3.96 -0.86
N ILE A 93 -5.58 4.01 -2.12
CA ILE A 93 -4.49 3.17 -2.66
C ILE A 93 -3.15 3.84 -2.35
N VAL A 94 -2.42 3.32 -1.38
CA VAL A 94 -1.15 3.88 -0.89
C VAL A 94 -0.18 2.79 -0.45
N ASP A 95 1.11 3.12 -0.45
CA ASP A 95 2.12 2.25 0.16
C ASP A 95 2.04 2.29 1.70
N THR A 96 2.82 1.45 2.38
CA THR A 96 2.75 1.34 3.85
C THR A 96 3.13 2.65 4.57
N PRO A 97 4.24 3.34 4.24
CA PRO A 97 4.55 4.66 4.80
C PRO A 97 3.42 5.69 4.63
N GLU A 98 2.84 5.82 3.44
CA GLU A 98 1.74 6.75 3.19
C GLU A 98 0.47 6.35 3.96
N ALA A 99 0.15 5.05 4.03
CA ALA A 99 -0.97 4.55 4.84
C ALA A 99 -0.81 4.90 6.33
N MET A 100 0.42 4.83 6.87
CA MET A 100 0.70 5.22 8.25
C MET A 100 0.48 6.71 8.48
N MET A 101 0.93 7.56 7.55
CA MET A 101 0.68 9.00 7.60
C MET A 101 -0.83 9.28 7.56
N LEU A 102 -1.56 8.70 6.60
CA LEU A 102 -3.01 8.92 6.45
C LEU A 102 -3.82 8.38 7.63
N ALA A 103 -3.37 7.32 8.29
CA ALA A 103 -3.97 6.82 9.52
C ALA A 103 -3.64 7.67 10.76
N ALA A 104 -2.84 8.73 10.62
CA ALA A 104 -2.31 9.57 11.70
C ALA A 104 -1.47 8.79 12.73
N VAL A 105 -0.75 7.75 12.31
CA VAL A 105 0.06 6.89 13.20
C VAL A 105 1.56 7.03 12.97
N GLY A 106 2.31 6.95 14.07
CA GLY A 106 3.77 6.99 14.05
C GLY A 106 4.39 5.64 13.68
N GLY A 107 5.65 5.71 13.22
CA GLY A 107 6.49 4.56 12.88
C GLY A 107 6.48 3.48 13.96
N LYS A 108 6.46 2.20 13.54
CA LYS A 108 6.33 0.99 14.38
C LYS A 108 4.90 0.66 14.88
N THR A 109 3.89 1.10 14.15
CA THR A 109 2.46 0.84 14.43
C THR A 109 1.77 0.42 13.14
N SER A 110 0.75 -0.43 13.23
CA SER A 110 -0.11 -0.72 12.08
C SER A 110 -1.00 0.48 11.72
N PRO A 111 -1.18 0.79 10.43
CA PRO A 111 -2.16 1.79 9.98
C PRO A 111 -3.61 1.30 10.10
N VAL A 112 -3.85 -0.02 10.14
CA VAL A 112 -5.20 -0.62 10.09
C VAL A 112 -5.61 -1.33 11.37
N THR A 113 -4.67 -1.69 12.25
CA THR A 113 -4.94 -2.26 13.57
C THR A 113 -4.25 -1.48 14.69
N MET A 114 -4.51 -1.87 15.92
CA MET A 114 -3.84 -1.35 17.12
C MET A 114 -2.47 -1.98 17.37
N ALA A 115 -2.01 -2.92 16.53
CA ALA A 115 -0.74 -3.62 16.69
C ALA A 115 0.47 -2.67 16.71
N MET A 116 1.42 -2.94 17.62
CA MET A 116 2.75 -2.34 17.60
C MET A 116 3.78 -3.30 17.01
N TYR A 117 4.95 -2.80 16.60
CA TYR A 117 5.95 -3.60 15.89
C TYR A 117 6.36 -4.91 16.56
N LYS A 118 6.29 -4.99 17.89
CA LYS A 118 6.58 -6.23 18.63
C LYS A 118 5.59 -7.36 18.37
N GLN A 119 4.40 -7.00 17.90
CA GLN A 119 3.25 -7.87 17.66
C GLN A 119 3.05 -8.17 16.17
N PHE A 120 3.92 -7.65 15.29
CA PHE A 120 3.76 -7.83 13.84
C PHE A 120 3.93 -9.29 13.37
N GLY A 121 4.48 -10.15 14.23
CA GLY A 121 4.57 -11.57 13.97
C GLY A 121 3.39 -12.39 14.49
N ASP A 122 2.42 -11.79 15.18
CA ASP A 122 1.35 -12.55 15.83
C ASP A 122 0.49 -13.26 14.78
N TYR A 123 0.00 -14.45 15.12
CA TYR A 123 -0.75 -15.31 14.20
C TYR A 123 -2.22 -14.89 14.01
N PHE A 124 -2.63 -13.83 14.70
CA PHE A 124 -4.00 -13.33 14.70
C PHE A 124 -4.02 -11.84 14.35
N ARG A 125 -5.18 -11.37 13.88
CA ARG A 125 -5.42 -9.96 13.64
C ARG A 125 -5.70 -9.22 14.95
N HIS A 126 -4.94 -8.15 15.20
CA HIS A 126 -5.17 -7.24 16.32
C HIS A 126 -6.45 -6.40 16.14
N GLU A 127 -6.88 -5.75 17.22
CA GLU A 127 -8.06 -4.88 17.21
C GLU A 127 -8.00 -3.85 16.06
N PRO A 128 -9.08 -3.67 15.28
CA PRO A 128 -9.10 -2.67 14.21
C PRO A 128 -8.83 -1.25 14.73
N ARG A 129 -8.08 -0.47 13.96
CA ARG A 129 -7.94 0.98 14.20
C ARG A 129 -9.13 1.71 13.61
N THR A 130 -10.09 2.03 14.46
CA THR A 130 -11.29 2.78 14.06
C THR A 130 -11.06 4.28 14.12
N ARG A 131 -11.90 5.03 13.40
CA ARG A 131 -12.01 6.49 13.51
C ARG A 131 -12.33 6.88 14.95
N ALA A 132 -13.28 6.20 15.59
CA ALA A 132 -13.69 6.48 16.97
C ALA A 132 -12.52 6.38 17.95
N THR A 133 -11.75 5.28 17.89
CA THR A 133 -10.58 5.08 18.77
C THR A 133 -9.53 6.17 18.57
N THR A 134 -9.22 6.49 17.31
CA THR A 134 -8.19 7.49 16.99
C THR A 134 -8.63 8.90 17.42
N LEU A 135 -9.89 9.28 17.19
CA LEU A 135 -10.42 10.58 17.62
C LEU A 135 -10.49 10.72 19.14
N SER A 136 -10.81 9.65 19.88
CA SER A 136 -10.78 9.65 21.34
C SER A 136 -9.37 9.86 21.90
N GLN A 137 -8.36 9.23 21.28
CA GLN A 137 -6.95 9.43 21.63
C GLN A 137 -6.48 10.87 21.35
N LEU A 138 -6.88 11.44 20.21
CA LEU A 138 -6.60 12.83 19.88
C LEU A 138 -7.28 13.80 20.85
N ALA A 139 -8.54 13.56 21.22
CA ALA A 139 -9.24 14.36 22.22
C ALA A 139 -8.52 14.34 23.59
N THR A 140 -8.00 13.17 23.98
CA THR A 140 -7.22 13.01 25.21
C THR A 140 -5.88 13.75 25.15
N ALA A 141 -5.24 13.83 23.98
CA ALA A 141 -4.02 14.62 23.81
C ALA A 141 -4.32 16.12 23.86
N ARG A 142 -5.37 16.57 23.15
CA ARG A 142 -5.83 17.97 23.11
C ARG A 142 -6.20 18.53 24.49
N SER A 143 -6.74 17.70 25.37
CA SER A 143 -7.10 18.15 26.73
C SER A 143 -5.89 18.45 27.62
N LYS A 144 -4.70 18.03 27.21
CA LYS A 144 -3.45 18.21 27.98
C LYS A 144 -2.49 19.20 27.34
N VAL A 145 -2.49 19.30 26.02
CA VAL A 145 -1.54 20.10 25.27
C VAL A 145 -2.24 20.76 24.09
N ASP A 146 -1.96 22.04 23.90
CA ASP A 146 -2.40 22.80 22.72
C ASP A 146 -1.79 22.20 21.44
N PRO A 147 -2.61 21.80 20.44
CA PRO A 147 -2.11 21.32 19.16
C PRO A 147 -1.18 22.29 18.41
N ASP A 148 -1.28 23.59 18.67
CA ASP A 148 -0.41 24.59 18.05
C ASP A 148 1.03 24.55 18.61
N ASP A 149 1.24 23.99 19.81
CA ASP A 149 2.55 23.54 20.26
C ASP A 149 2.87 22.17 19.64
N ILE A 150 3.32 22.20 18.38
CA ILE A 150 3.62 21.02 17.56
C ILE A 150 4.50 20.01 18.30
N GLU A 151 5.51 20.47 19.04
CA GLU A 151 6.44 19.55 19.70
C GLU A 151 5.84 18.93 20.96
N ALA A 152 5.19 19.73 21.81
CA ALA A 152 4.53 19.21 22.99
C ALA A 152 3.37 18.28 22.61
N PHE A 153 2.57 18.66 21.62
CA PHE A 153 1.45 17.86 21.14
C PHE A 153 1.94 16.54 20.53
N PHE A 154 2.99 16.58 19.71
CA PHE A 154 3.60 15.35 19.19
C PHE A 154 4.02 14.39 20.31
N ARG A 155 4.67 14.90 21.37
CA ARG A 155 5.09 14.05 22.51
C ARG A 155 3.91 13.43 23.25
N GLU A 156 2.81 14.17 23.41
CA GLU A 156 1.60 13.62 24.04
C GLU A 156 0.93 12.59 23.12
N ALA A 157 0.77 12.90 21.83
CA ALA A 157 0.18 12.02 20.82
C ALA A 157 0.96 10.70 20.66
N GLN A 158 2.29 10.74 20.81
CA GLN A 158 3.13 9.56 20.77
C GLN A 158 2.81 8.52 21.85
N LYS A 159 2.24 8.92 22.99
CA LYS A 159 1.80 7.97 24.03
C LYS A 159 0.70 7.03 23.52
N PHE A 160 -0.05 7.47 22.51
CA PHE A 160 -1.06 6.69 21.79
C PHE A 160 -0.55 6.14 20.45
N ARG A 161 0.75 6.29 20.16
CA ARG A 161 1.42 5.93 18.89
C ARG A 161 0.96 6.74 17.68
N LEU A 162 0.40 7.94 17.90
CA LEU A 162 0.00 8.84 16.82
C LEU A 162 1.20 9.62 16.27
N ASN A 163 1.13 10.07 15.01
CA ASN A 163 2.21 10.83 14.35
C ASN A 163 2.24 12.32 14.70
N GLY A 164 1.23 12.81 15.43
CA GLY A 164 1.09 14.22 15.80
C GLY A 164 0.12 15.00 14.94
N VAL A 165 -0.47 14.41 13.89
CA VAL A 165 -1.59 15.02 13.13
C VAL A 165 -2.76 15.23 14.06
N ASN A 166 -3.14 16.50 14.24
CA ASN A 166 -4.25 16.85 15.12
C ASN A 166 -5.61 16.62 14.45
N THR A 167 -5.75 16.95 13.17
CA THR A 167 -7.02 16.94 12.44
C THR A 167 -6.90 16.05 11.20
N PRO A 168 -7.11 14.73 11.33
CA PRO A 168 -7.07 13.83 10.18
C PRO A 168 -8.15 14.19 9.16
N PHE A 169 -7.82 14.14 7.87
CA PHE A 169 -8.74 14.50 6.79
C PHE A 169 -10.04 13.67 6.77
N TRP A 170 -10.07 12.47 7.34
CA TRP A 170 -11.27 11.62 7.40
C TRP A 170 -12.10 11.86 8.68
N LEU A 171 -11.72 12.82 9.52
CA LEU A 171 -12.39 13.22 10.76
C LEU A 171 -13.90 13.35 10.62
N ASP A 172 -14.38 13.94 9.53
CA ASP A 172 -15.78 14.31 9.29
C ASP A 172 -16.35 13.63 8.04
N TRP A 173 -15.60 12.72 7.41
CA TRP A 173 -16.07 11.93 6.29
C TRP A 173 -16.89 10.74 6.80
N PRO A 174 -18.20 10.65 6.49
CA PRO A 174 -19.04 9.54 6.92
C PRO A 174 -18.45 8.17 6.51
N LEU A 175 -18.56 7.18 7.41
CA LEU A 175 -18.13 5.79 7.19
C LEU A 175 -16.65 5.61 6.83
N SER A 176 -15.80 6.59 7.16
CA SER A 176 -14.37 6.58 6.80
C SER A 176 -13.49 6.14 7.97
N ASP A 177 -13.44 4.83 8.21
CA ASP A 177 -12.52 4.21 9.18
C ASP A 177 -11.19 3.84 8.50
N PRO A 178 -10.02 4.21 9.07
CA PRO A 178 -8.73 3.80 8.54
C PRO A 178 -8.61 2.30 8.32
N SER A 179 -9.15 1.48 9.25
CA SER A 179 -9.18 0.02 9.12
C SER A 179 -10.04 -0.52 7.97
N HIS A 180 -10.85 0.32 7.33
CA HIS A 180 -11.71 -0.05 6.20
C HIS A 180 -11.18 0.52 4.89
N PHE A 181 -10.89 1.82 4.83
CA PHE A 181 -10.50 2.44 3.56
C PHE A 181 -9.00 2.27 3.25
N LEU A 182 -8.13 2.01 4.23
CA LEU A 182 -6.72 1.67 3.94
C LEU A 182 -6.63 0.19 3.58
N THR A 183 -7.06 -0.11 2.36
CA THR A 183 -6.99 -1.46 1.80
C THR A 183 -5.53 -1.86 1.62
N PRO A 184 -5.10 -3.05 2.07
CA PRO A 184 -3.72 -3.46 1.92
C PRO A 184 -3.32 -3.52 0.43
N GLU A 185 -2.38 -2.67 0.03
CA GLU A 185 -2.00 -2.48 -1.37
C GLU A 185 -1.19 -3.68 -1.88
N PHE A 186 -1.66 -4.29 -2.96
CA PHE A 186 -1.19 -5.59 -3.42
C PHE A 186 0.28 -5.60 -3.88
N LEU A 187 0.73 -4.64 -4.70
CA LEU A 187 2.07 -4.62 -5.29
C LEU A 187 3.18 -4.55 -4.21
N HIS A 188 3.07 -3.59 -3.29
CA HIS A 188 4.05 -3.32 -2.25
C HIS A 188 3.94 -4.29 -1.08
N LEU A 189 2.73 -4.73 -0.74
CA LEU A 189 2.52 -5.68 0.35
C LEU A 189 2.93 -7.09 -0.03
N ILE A 190 2.58 -7.55 -1.23
CA ILE A 190 2.68 -8.98 -1.57
C ILE A 190 3.96 -9.28 -2.33
N HIS A 191 4.20 -8.62 -3.45
CA HIS A 191 5.35 -8.94 -4.31
C HIS A 191 6.65 -8.42 -3.75
N ARG A 192 6.66 -7.17 -3.27
CA ARG A 192 7.87 -6.57 -2.74
C ARG A 192 8.30 -7.23 -1.42
N GLU A 193 7.35 -7.65 -0.59
CA GLU A 193 7.63 -8.37 0.66
C GLU A 193 8.31 -9.71 0.42
N PHE A 194 7.83 -10.48 -0.56
CA PHE A 194 8.51 -11.72 -0.99
C PHE A 194 10.00 -11.48 -1.26
N TYR A 195 10.32 -10.43 -2.02
CA TYR A 195 11.70 -10.17 -2.40
C TYR A 195 12.54 -9.62 -1.24
N ASP A 196 11.94 -8.80 -0.37
CA ASP A 196 12.59 -8.23 0.81
C ASP A 196 12.84 -9.28 1.92
N HIS A 197 12.07 -10.39 1.93
CA HIS A 197 12.03 -11.35 3.03
C HIS A 197 12.13 -12.81 2.57
N ASP A 198 11.06 -13.44 2.06
CA ASP A 198 11.03 -14.87 1.72
C ASP A 198 12.19 -15.31 0.83
N ALA A 199 12.46 -14.56 -0.24
CA ALA A 199 13.56 -14.82 -1.15
C ALA A 199 14.90 -14.75 -0.43
N LYS A 200 15.06 -13.81 0.51
CA LYS A 200 16.30 -13.67 1.30
C LYS A 200 16.47 -14.81 2.30
N TRP A 201 15.39 -15.29 2.91
CA TRP A 201 15.44 -16.46 3.79
C TRP A 201 15.85 -17.71 3.02
N LEU A 202 15.26 -17.93 1.83
CA LEU A 202 15.57 -19.08 0.98
C LEU A 202 16.98 -19.00 0.39
N ILE A 203 17.43 -17.83 -0.10
CA ILE A 203 18.82 -17.62 -0.52
C ILE A 203 19.78 -17.96 0.63
N CYS A 204 19.48 -17.50 1.85
CA CYS A 204 20.33 -17.80 3.00
C CYS A 204 20.33 -19.28 3.39
N ALA A 205 19.20 -19.97 3.24
CA ALA A 205 19.05 -21.37 3.64
C ALA A 205 19.66 -22.34 2.63
N VAL A 206 19.45 -22.10 1.33
CA VAL A 206 20.03 -22.90 0.24
C VAL A 206 21.52 -22.58 0.07
N GLY A 207 21.90 -21.32 0.27
CA GLY A 207 23.24 -20.80 0.01
C GLY A 207 23.38 -20.20 -1.39
N ASP A 208 24.09 -19.06 -1.48
CA ASP A 208 24.22 -18.24 -2.69
C ASP A 208 24.65 -19.06 -3.92
N THR A 209 25.69 -19.89 -3.77
CA THR A 209 26.23 -20.69 -4.88
C THR A 209 25.21 -21.70 -5.41
N GLU A 210 24.54 -22.41 -4.52
CA GLU A 210 23.61 -23.48 -4.90
C GLU A 210 22.32 -22.91 -5.50
N ILE A 211 21.76 -21.85 -4.89
CA ILE A 211 20.54 -21.23 -5.43
C ILE A 211 20.79 -20.61 -6.80
N ASP A 212 21.94 -19.97 -7.00
CA ASP A 212 22.32 -19.37 -8.28
C ASP A 212 22.53 -20.44 -9.35
N PHE A 213 23.21 -21.54 -9.01
CA PHE A 213 23.37 -22.68 -9.92
C PHE A 213 22.02 -23.22 -10.38
N ARG A 214 21.11 -23.49 -9.43
CA ARG A 214 19.77 -24.01 -9.75
C ARG A 214 18.96 -23.08 -10.64
N PHE A 215 18.99 -21.77 -10.40
CA PHE A 215 18.35 -20.80 -11.28
C PHE A 215 18.98 -20.72 -12.68
N SER A 216 20.31 -20.90 -12.78
CA SER A 216 21.04 -20.86 -14.06
C SER A 216 20.72 -22.04 -14.99
N VAL A 217 20.34 -23.19 -14.42
CA VAL A 217 20.02 -24.41 -15.18
C VAL A 217 18.52 -24.58 -15.46
N LEU A 218 17.67 -23.67 -14.97
CA LEU A 218 16.25 -23.68 -15.30
C LEU A 218 16.06 -23.57 -16.81
N GLN A 219 15.13 -24.37 -17.35
CA GLN A 219 14.77 -24.31 -18.75
C GLN A 219 14.40 -22.88 -19.15
N VAL A 220 14.92 -22.44 -20.29
CA VAL A 220 14.54 -21.13 -20.86
C VAL A 220 13.10 -21.22 -21.34
N ILE A 221 12.22 -20.40 -20.78
CA ILE A 221 10.82 -20.31 -21.15
C ILE A 221 10.57 -18.96 -21.82
N THR A 222 10.02 -18.97 -23.04
CA THR A 222 9.65 -17.76 -23.77
C THR A 222 8.70 -16.90 -22.94
N GLY A 223 9.02 -15.60 -22.85
CA GLY A 223 8.22 -14.63 -22.08
C GLY A 223 8.61 -14.48 -20.61
N PHE A 224 9.50 -15.32 -20.10
CA PHE A 224 10.02 -15.24 -18.73
C PHE A 224 11.50 -14.86 -18.71
N ARG A 225 11.92 -14.17 -17.65
CA ARG A 225 13.34 -13.88 -17.44
C ARG A 225 14.07 -15.16 -17.05
N HIS A 226 15.13 -15.47 -17.80
CA HIS A 226 16.11 -16.47 -17.41
C HIS A 226 17.22 -15.83 -16.56
N PHE A 227 17.63 -16.50 -15.48
CA PHE A 227 18.58 -15.99 -14.48
C PHE A 227 19.94 -16.69 -14.60
N HIS A 228 20.66 -16.44 -15.70
CA HIS A 228 21.93 -17.11 -16.00
C HIS A 228 23.00 -16.95 -14.90
N GLY A 229 23.03 -15.79 -14.23
CA GLY A 229 23.91 -15.51 -13.09
C GLY A 229 23.27 -15.73 -11.72
N GLY A 230 22.11 -16.40 -11.67
CA GLY A 230 21.34 -16.61 -10.44
C GLY A 230 20.60 -15.37 -9.93
N ILE A 231 20.23 -15.42 -8.65
CA ILE A 231 19.37 -14.42 -7.99
C ILE A 231 20.01 -13.76 -6.75
N SER A 232 21.07 -14.36 -6.19
CA SER A 232 21.64 -13.96 -4.89
C SER A 232 22.18 -12.52 -4.90
N LYS A 233 22.86 -12.14 -5.99
CA LYS A 233 23.55 -10.84 -6.17
C LYS A 233 22.69 -9.76 -6.82
N LEU A 234 21.44 -10.05 -7.16
CA LEU A 234 20.58 -9.09 -7.84
C LEU A 234 20.31 -7.88 -6.95
N LYS A 235 20.51 -6.68 -7.52
CA LYS A 235 20.19 -5.39 -6.90
C LYS A 235 19.10 -4.70 -7.71
N GLN A 236 18.18 -4.01 -7.04
CA GLN A 236 17.10 -3.22 -7.68
C GLN A 236 16.30 -4.03 -8.71
N VAL A 237 15.70 -5.14 -8.27
CA VAL A 237 14.96 -6.05 -9.14
C VAL A 237 13.58 -5.47 -9.47
N THR A 238 13.30 -5.33 -10.77
CA THR A 238 11.99 -4.90 -11.29
C THR A 238 10.86 -5.84 -10.82
N GLY A 239 9.63 -5.35 -10.68
CA GLY A 239 8.47 -6.18 -10.29
C GLY A 239 8.25 -7.39 -11.20
N ARG A 240 8.48 -7.28 -12.51
CA ARG A 240 8.43 -8.43 -13.44
C ARG A 240 9.43 -9.52 -13.05
N ALA A 241 10.68 -9.15 -12.82
CA ALA A 241 11.70 -10.11 -12.42
C ALA A 241 11.43 -10.72 -11.02
N GLN A 242 10.86 -9.97 -10.08
CA GLN A 242 10.43 -10.53 -8.78
C GLN A 242 9.35 -11.61 -8.98
N ARG A 243 8.37 -11.37 -9.86
CA ARG A 243 7.32 -12.35 -10.20
C ARG A 243 7.89 -13.59 -10.88
N ASP A 244 8.91 -13.44 -11.72
CA ASP A 244 9.58 -14.58 -12.37
C ASP A 244 10.32 -15.45 -11.33
N ILE A 245 10.93 -14.83 -10.31
CA ILE A 245 11.55 -15.57 -9.19
C ILE A 245 10.49 -16.32 -8.37
N GLN A 246 9.37 -15.66 -8.03
CA GLN A 246 8.27 -16.26 -7.23
C GLN A 246 7.75 -17.58 -7.81
N ARG A 247 7.74 -17.72 -9.14
CA ARG A 247 7.23 -18.91 -9.84
C ARG A 247 8.07 -20.16 -9.62
N SER A 248 9.37 -20.01 -9.39
CA SER A 248 10.31 -21.13 -9.35
C SER A 248 10.96 -21.32 -7.98
N ILE A 249 10.93 -20.32 -7.10
CA ILE A 249 11.68 -20.30 -5.84
C ILE A 249 11.40 -21.50 -4.91
N VAL A 250 10.13 -21.94 -4.82
CA VAL A 250 9.74 -23.10 -3.99
C VAL A 250 10.34 -24.38 -4.57
N ALA A 251 10.17 -24.62 -5.87
CA ALA A 251 10.71 -25.80 -6.55
C ALA A 251 12.24 -25.82 -6.51
N VAL A 252 12.88 -24.67 -6.72
CA VAL A 252 14.34 -24.51 -6.64
C VAL A 252 14.88 -24.79 -5.24
N SER A 253 14.08 -24.62 -4.19
CA SER A 253 14.56 -24.77 -2.81
C SER A 253 14.12 -26.08 -2.14
N ALA A 254 13.30 -26.91 -2.80
CA ALA A 254 12.50 -27.97 -2.18
C ALA A 254 13.29 -29.01 -1.38
N ASP A 255 14.45 -29.43 -1.89
CA ASP A 255 15.35 -30.44 -1.31
C ASP A 255 16.57 -29.82 -0.61
N ALA A 256 16.70 -28.49 -0.61
CA ALA A 256 17.88 -27.78 -0.11
C ALA A 256 17.66 -27.09 1.25
N VAL A 257 16.45 -27.15 1.81
CA VAL A 257 16.12 -26.51 3.10
C VAL A 257 15.33 -27.46 4.01
N PRO A 258 15.30 -27.24 5.34
CA PRO A 258 14.49 -28.06 6.25
C PRO A 258 13.01 -28.07 5.86
N SER A 259 12.36 -29.23 5.99
CA SER A 259 10.96 -29.43 5.56
C SER A 259 9.99 -28.44 6.21
N THR A 260 10.11 -28.16 7.50
CA THR A 260 9.29 -27.17 8.22
C THR A 260 9.46 -25.76 7.64
N MET A 261 10.69 -25.35 7.31
CA MET A 261 10.95 -24.07 6.66
C MET A 261 10.34 -24.03 5.25
N MET A 262 10.46 -25.13 4.49
CA MET A 262 9.85 -25.22 3.17
C MET A 262 8.32 -25.11 3.25
N THR A 263 7.69 -25.73 4.25
CA THR A 263 6.25 -25.59 4.52
C THR A 263 5.88 -24.13 4.76
N ALA A 264 6.63 -23.40 5.59
CA ALA A 264 6.39 -21.97 5.82
C ALA A 264 6.50 -21.14 4.52
N ALA A 265 7.55 -21.37 3.72
CA ALA A 265 7.76 -20.66 2.46
C ALA A 265 6.69 -20.98 1.42
N ARG A 266 6.28 -22.25 1.30
CA ARG A 266 5.19 -22.68 0.40
C ARG A 266 3.86 -22.06 0.83
N ALA A 267 3.52 -22.12 2.12
CA ALA A 267 2.29 -21.56 2.66
C ALA A 267 2.16 -20.06 2.34
N LEU A 268 3.26 -19.32 2.48
CA LEU A 268 3.33 -17.92 2.06
C LEU A 268 3.19 -17.72 0.54
N MET A 269 3.69 -18.62 -0.31
CA MET A 269 3.41 -18.56 -1.75
C MET A 269 1.96 -18.87 -2.08
N ASP A 270 1.39 -19.89 -1.45
CA ASP A 270 -0.02 -20.25 -1.63
C ASP A 270 -0.93 -19.08 -1.24
N PHE A 271 -0.68 -18.45 -0.10
CA PHE A 271 -1.35 -17.21 0.30
C PHE A 271 -1.30 -16.17 -0.82
N ARG A 272 -0.11 -15.87 -1.36
CA ARG A 272 0.07 -14.87 -2.41
C ARG A 272 -0.66 -15.21 -3.70
N TYR A 273 -0.66 -16.47 -4.12
CA TYR A 273 -1.40 -16.89 -5.31
C TYR A 273 -2.92 -16.78 -5.10
N LEU A 274 -3.42 -17.14 -3.92
CA LEU A 274 -4.85 -17.11 -3.62
C LEU A 274 -5.40 -15.69 -3.57
N VAL A 275 -4.69 -14.75 -2.94
CA VAL A 275 -5.14 -13.34 -2.86
C VAL A 275 -5.14 -12.61 -4.21
N GLN A 276 -4.46 -13.16 -5.22
CA GLN A 276 -4.46 -12.67 -6.61
C GLN A 276 -5.69 -13.07 -7.40
N SER A 277 -6.55 -13.93 -6.86
CA SER A 277 -7.72 -14.39 -7.59
C SER A 277 -8.64 -13.22 -7.95
N PRO A 278 -9.07 -13.07 -9.22
CA PRO A 278 -9.99 -12.01 -9.62
C PRO A 278 -11.38 -12.19 -9.03
N VAL A 279 -11.69 -13.40 -8.53
CA VAL A 279 -12.94 -13.74 -7.88
C VAL A 279 -12.62 -14.52 -6.60
N ILE A 280 -13.07 -14.01 -5.46
CA ILE A 280 -12.85 -14.62 -4.15
C ILE A 280 -14.23 -14.87 -3.52
N ASN A 281 -14.55 -16.13 -3.27
CA ASN A 281 -15.73 -16.56 -2.53
C ASN A 281 -15.32 -17.07 -1.14
N ASP A 282 -16.27 -17.52 -0.33
CA ASP A 282 -15.99 -17.99 1.03
C ASP A 282 -15.00 -19.17 1.09
N ILE A 283 -15.03 -20.07 0.10
CA ILE A 283 -14.07 -21.17 0.01
C ILE A 283 -12.65 -20.61 -0.20
N GLN A 284 -12.49 -19.62 -1.08
CA GLN A 284 -11.20 -18.96 -1.29
C GLN A 284 -10.76 -18.17 -0.05
N LEU A 285 -11.67 -17.49 0.65
CA LEU A 285 -11.35 -16.81 1.91
C LEU A 285 -10.80 -17.79 2.96
N THR A 286 -11.44 -18.95 3.12
CA THR A 286 -10.94 -20.00 4.03
C THR A 286 -9.54 -20.46 3.61
N ARG A 287 -9.30 -20.72 2.32
CA ARG A 287 -7.98 -21.12 1.84
C ARG A 287 -6.91 -20.06 2.08
N ILE A 288 -7.25 -18.77 1.91
CA ILE A 288 -6.34 -17.65 2.20
C ILE A 288 -5.97 -17.65 3.69
N SER A 289 -6.95 -17.75 4.59
CA SER A 289 -6.69 -17.82 6.02
C SER A 289 -5.84 -19.05 6.39
N THR A 290 -6.19 -20.23 5.89
CA THR A 290 -5.45 -21.47 6.16
C THR A 290 -4.00 -21.40 5.69
N ALA A 291 -3.73 -20.80 4.52
CA ALA A 291 -2.36 -20.61 4.04
C ALA A 291 -1.55 -19.69 4.97
N LEU A 292 -2.16 -18.62 5.49
CA LEU A 292 -1.49 -17.73 6.44
C LEU A 292 -1.27 -18.42 7.80
N GLU A 293 -2.26 -19.18 8.29
CA GLU A 293 -2.14 -20.00 9.50
C GLU A 293 -1.03 -21.04 9.38
N GLU A 294 -0.93 -21.75 8.24
CA GLU A 294 0.14 -22.72 7.96
C GLU A 294 1.51 -22.04 8.00
N PHE A 295 1.64 -20.83 7.45
CA PHE A 295 2.88 -20.06 7.60
C PHE A 295 3.18 -19.77 9.07
N HIS A 296 2.23 -19.23 9.84
CA HIS A 296 2.45 -18.89 11.24
C HIS A 296 2.80 -20.11 12.10
N ALA A 297 2.27 -21.29 11.80
CA ALA A 297 2.58 -22.54 12.49
C ALA A 297 4.01 -23.04 12.23
N ASN A 298 4.64 -22.65 11.12
CA ASN A 298 5.93 -23.20 10.68
C ASN A 298 7.07 -22.16 10.62
N LYS A 299 6.76 -20.86 10.65
CA LYS A 299 7.72 -19.78 10.39
C LYS A 299 8.92 -19.78 11.34
N ASP A 300 8.77 -20.26 12.58
CA ASP A 300 9.85 -20.21 13.57
C ASP A 300 11.06 -21.06 13.16
N ALA A 301 10.88 -22.05 12.28
CA ALA A 301 11.98 -22.76 11.62
C ALA A 301 12.96 -21.84 10.86
N ILE A 302 12.50 -20.68 10.39
CA ILE A 302 13.33 -19.66 9.74
C ILE A 302 14.27 -18.97 10.76
N ILE A 303 13.77 -18.73 11.96
CA ILE A 303 14.51 -18.12 13.07
C ILE A 303 15.47 -19.13 13.67
N ASP A 304 14.98 -20.33 13.98
CA ASP A 304 15.76 -21.43 14.56
C ASP A 304 16.93 -21.82 13.66
N GLY A 305 16.69 -21.85 12.34
CA GLY A 305 17.71 -22.08 11.33
C GLY A 305 18.64 -20.87 11.06
N ARG A 306 18.44 -19.73 11.72
CA ARG A 306 19.23 -18.50 11.57
C ARG A 306 19.26 -17.97 10.13
N PHE A 307 18.18 -18.21 9.38
CA PHE A 307 18.05 -17.82 7.97
C PHE A 307 17.54 -16.39 7.79
N ARG A 308 16.94 -15.82 8.84
CA ARG A 308 16.58 -14.40 8.86
C ARG A 308 17.79 -13.53 9.21
N ARG A 309 18.39 -12.89 8.22
CA ARG A 309 19.57 -12.03 8.38
C ARG A 309 19.33 -10.58 8.01
N GLY A 310 19.96 -9.67 8.74
CA GLY A 310 20.01 -8.25 8.42
C GLY A 310 21.02 -7.91 7.33
N GLN A 311 21.05 -6.65 6.90
CA GLN A 311 21.96 -6.18 5.84
C GLN A 311 23.46 -6.40 6.13
N ARG A 312 23.84 -6.49 7.42
CA ARG A 312 25.22 -6.75 7.87
C ARG A 312 25.49 -8.22 8.22
N GLY A 313 24.60 -9.14 7.82
CA GLY A 313 24.74 -10.58 8.07
C GLY A 313 24.38 -11.04 9.48
N GLY A 314 24.06 -10.13 10.40
CA GLY A 314 23.60 -10.49 11.75
C GLY A 314 22.25 -11.19 11.74
N VAL A 315 22.08 -12.20 12.59
CA VAL A 315 20.81 -12.93 12.78
C VAL A 315 19.77 -12.00 13.41
N ILE A 316 18.54 -12.08 12.92
CA ILE A 316 17.40 -11.32 13.45
C ILE A 316 16.40 -12.32 14.03
N GLU A 317 16.18 -12.26 15.34
CA GLU A 317 15.34 -13.20 16.09
C GLU A 317 13.89 -12.72 16.29
N ASN A 318 13.45 -11.73 15.50
CA ASN A 318 12.13 -11.13 15.62
C ASN A 318 11.39 -11.01 14.29
N TRP A 319 10.06 -10.97 14.41
CA TRP A 319 9.11 -10.80 13.32
C TRP A 319 8.59 -9.37 13.20
N TYR A 320 9.47 -8.36 13.36
CA TYR A 320 9.09 -6.95 13.24
C TYR A 320 8.91 -6.52 11.78
N ILE A 321 8.07 -7.25 11.04
CA ILE A 321 7.77 -7.06 9.63
C ILE A 321 6.35 -6.49 9.52
N PRO A 322 6.20 -5.18 9.26
CA PRO A 322 4.87 -4.56 9.16
C PRO A 322 3.95 -5.27 8.16
N LYS A 323 4.52 -5.77 7.07
CA LYS A 323 3.75 -6.43 6.01
C LYS A 323 3.15 -7.76 6.44
N LEU A 324 3.78 -8.51 7.37
CA LEU A 324 3.17 -9.73 7.92
C LEU A 324 1.93 -9.41 8.74
N GLU A 325 1.96 -8.32 9.52
CA GLU A 325 0.77 -7.85 10.25
C GLU A 325 -0.35 -7.44 9.29
N LEU A 326 -0.02 -6.75 8.20
CA LEU A 326 -1.01 -6.32 7.21
C LEU A 326 -1.65 -7.50 6.46
N MET A 327 -0.96 -8.64 6.32
CA MET A 327 -1.55 -9.86 5.72
C MET A 327 -2.76 -10.36 6.52
N GLN A 328 -2.76 -10.18 7.85
CA GLN A 328 -3.89 -10.53 8.72
C GLN A 328 -5.15 -9.69 8.41
N SER A 329 -4.99 -8.53 7.76
CA SER A 329 -6.10 -7.65 7.38
C SER A 329 -6.64 -7.90 5.96
N ILE A 330 -6.06 -8.81 5.18
CA ILE A 330 -6.51 -9.09 3.80
C ILE A 330 -7.93 -9.67 3.77
N VAL A 331 -8.22 -10.74 4.51
CA VAL A 331 -9.55 -11.37 4.52
C VAL A 331 -10.65 -10.40 4.99
N PRO A 332 -10.47 -9.65 6.11
CA PRO A 332 -11.40 -8.60 6.49
C PRO A 332 -11.56 -7.50 5.43
N SER A 333 -10.46 -7.07 4.79
CA SER A 333 -10.52 -6.07 3.72
C SER A 333 -11.33 -6.55 2.51
N ILE A 334 -11.20 -7.84 2.14
CA ILE A 334 -11.95 -8.41 1.01
C ILE A 334 -13.45 -8.34 1.25
N ARG A 335 -13.89 -8.64 2.47
CA ARG A 335 -15.31 -8.56 2.84
C ARG A 335 -15.86 -7.14 2.78
N ASN A 336 -15.03 -6.13 3.07
CA ASN A 336 -15.44 -4.73 3.11
C ASN A 336 -15.37 -4.03 1.74
N THR A 337 -14.34 -4.34 0.95
CA THR A 337 -13.95 -3.53 -0.22
C THR A 337 -13.75 -4.35 -1.51
N GLY A 338 -13.98 -5.66 -1.46
CA GLY A 338 -13.76 -6.55 -2.58
C GLY A 338 -12.30 -6.99 -2.75
N VAL A 339 -12.01 -7.66 -3.87
CA VAL A 339 -10.73 -8.34 -4.10
C VAL A 339 -9.53 -7.36 -4.07
N PRO A 340 -8.35 -7.75 -3.54
CA PRO A 340 -7.23 -6.81 -3.37
C PRO A 340 -6.69 -6.27 -4.70
N LEU A 341 -6.78 -7.07 -5.77
CA LEU A 341 -6.37 -6.69 -7.13
C LEU A 341 -7.06 -5.41 -7.62
N GLN A 342 -8.27 -5.13 -7.13
CA GLN A 342 -9.05 -3.94 -7.46
C GLN A 342 -8.39 -2.63 -6.97
N TRP A 343 -7.46 -2.73 -6.02
CA TRP A 343 -6.81 -1.62 -5.31
C TRP A 343 -5.28 -1.62 -5.51
N THR A 344 -4.80 -2.17 -6.64
CA THR A 344 -3.36 -2.20 -6.97
C THR A 344 -2.80 -0.83 -7.33
N ALA A 345 -1.60 -0.54 -6.83
CA ALA A 345 -0.83 0.65 -7.19
C ALA A 345 -0.28 0.60 -8.63
N ASP A 346 -0.26 -0.56 -9.30
CA ASP A 346 0.16 -0.63 -10.72
C ASP A 346 -0.61 0.36 -11.61
N THR A 347 -1.91 0.55 -11.33
CA THR A 347 -2.76 1.46 -12.11
C THR A 347 -2.47 2.91 -11.77
N THR A 348 -2.25 3.25 -10.49
CA THR A 348 -1.94 4.62 -10.08
C THR A 348 -0.53 5.02 -10.48
N GLU A 349 0.44 4.08 -10.47
CA GLU A 349 1.79 4.28 -11.02
C GLU A 349 1.75 4.53 -12.53
N HIS A 350 0.90 3.80 -13.26
CA HIS A 350 0.72 4.04 -14.69
C HIS A 350 -0.01 5.36 -14.96
N ALA A 351 -1.05 5.68 -14.20
CA ALA A 351 -1.73 6.97 -14.27
C ALA A 351 -0.77 8.12 -13.94
N HIS A 352 0.18 7.93 -13.03
CA HIS A 352 1.22 8.93 -12.78
C HIS A 352 2.08 9.20 -14.03
N ILE A 353 2.28 8.21 -14.91
CA ILE A 353 2.95 8.43 -16.19
C ILE A 353 2.07 9.29 -17.10
N THR A 354 0.81 8.91 -17.29
CA THR A 354 -0.11 9.58 -18.24
C THR A 354 -0.54 10.96 -17.79
N GLU A 355 -0.77 11.16 -16.48
CA GLU A 355 -1.30 12.40 -15.93
C GLU A 355 -0.20 13.40 -15.55
N ILE A 356 1.02 12.94 -15.23
CA ILE A 356 2.10 13.83 -14.76
C ILE A 356 3.30 13.80 -15.69
N LYS A 357 3.89 12.63 -15.93
CA LYS A 357 5.19 12.55 -16.64
C LYS A 357 5.06 12.93 -18.11
N ASP A 358 4.07 12.38 -18.82
CA ASP A 358 3.87 12.65 -20.23
C ASP A 358 3.48 14.12 -20.49
N PRO A 359 2.54 14.73 -19.74
CA PRO A 359 2.24 16.16 -19.84
C PRO A 359 3.40 17.06 -19.49
N ALA A 360 4.28 16.64 -18.57
CA ALA A 360 5.47 17.41 -18.18
C ALA A 360 6.60 17.35 -19.22
N ARG A 361 6.74 16.27 -20.00
CA ARG A 361 7.82 16.10 -20.99
C ARG A 361 7.95 17.24 -22.01
N PRO A 362 6.86 17.75 -22.62
CA PRO A 362 6.95 18.85 -23.59
C PRO A 362 7.02 20.25 -22.94
N THR A 363 7.03 20.36 -21.62
CA THR A 363 7.04 21.66 -20.92
C THR A 363 8.42 22.31 -20.90
N ASN A 364 8.46 23.63 -20.69
CA ASN A 364 9.72 24.39 -20.58
C ASN A 364 10.43 24.22 -19.22
N ASN A 365 9.97 23.29 -18.37
CA ASN A 365 10.48 23.02 -17.02
C ASN A 365 10.38 24.19 -16.02
N ASN A 366 9.62 25.25 -16.30
CA ASN A 366 9.42 26.39 -15.39
C ASN A 366 7.94 26.51 -15.00
N ASN A 367 7.59 26.48 -13.72
CA ASN A 367 6.19 26.37 -13.26
C ASN A 367 5.49 25.17 -13.95
N TYR A 368 5.90 23.96 -13.59
CA TYR A 368 5.45 22.74 -14.25
C TYR A 368 3.99 22.39 -13.91
N ASP A 369 3.52 22.66 -12.68
CA ASP A 369 2.15 22.32 -12.27
C ASP A 369 1.06 22.97 -13.15
N PRO A 370 1.07 24.30 -13.41
CA PRO A 370 0.08 24.91 -14.30
C PRO A 370 0.15 24.39 -15.74
N GLN A 371 1.34 24.03 -16.22
CA GLN A 371 1.52 23.49 -17.57
C GLN A 371 0.92 22.08 -17.70
N ILE A 372 1.10 21.22 -16.68
CA ILE A 372 0.47 19.90 -16.62
C ILE A 372 -1.06 20.08 -16.66
N CYS A 373 -1.62 20.94 -15.80
CA CYS A 373 -3.05 21.19 -15.77
C CYS A 373 -3.60 21.69 -17.11
N HIS A 374 -2.92 22.65 -17.76
CA HIS A 374 -3.33 23.15 -19.08
C HIS A 374 -3.25 22.08 -20.18
N HIS A 375 -2.23 21.22 -20.14
CA HIS A 375 -2.11 20.12 -21.09
C HIS A 375 -3.28 19.15 -20.95
N LEU A 376 -3.58 18.72 -19.72
CA LEU A 376 -4.68 17.80 -19.43
C LEU A 376 -6.05 18.39 -19.80
N ASP A 377 -6.29 19.67 -19.50
CA ASP A 377 -7.53 20.37 -19.89
C ASP A 377 -7.72 20.41 -21.41
N ARG A 378 -6.66 20.67 -22.18
CA ARG A 378 -6.71 20.62 -23.66
C ARG A 378 -7.00 19.22 -24.16
N THR A 379 -6.30 18.21 -23.64
CA THR A 379 -6.48 16.81 -24.03
C THR A 379 -7.90 16.33 -23.73
N ASP A 380 -8.48 16.66 -22.57
CA ASP A 380 -9.86 16.29 -22.25
C ASP A 380 -10.87 17.00 -23.16
N LYS A 381 -10.69 18.29 -23.45
CA LYS A 381 -11.55 19.04 -24.38
C LYS A 381 -11.53 18.44 -25.79
N CYS A 382 -10.36 18.12 -26.33
CA CYS A 382 -10.24 17.44 -27.64
C CYS A 382 -10.97 16.10 -27.62
N ARG A 383 -10.75 15.28 -26.58
CA ARG A 383 -11.42 13.98 -26.46
C ARG A 383 -12.94 14.09 -26.36
N ARG A 384 -13.45 15.08 -25.62
CA ARG A 384 -14.90 15.32 -25.51
C ARG A 384 -15.51 15.78 -26.84
N PHE A 385 -14.76 16.52 -27.65
CA PHE A 385 -15.17 16.88 -29.01
C PHE A 385 -15.24 15.65 -29.91
N ASP A 386 -14.26 14.75 -29.85
CA ASP A 386 -14.24 13.52 -30.69
C ASP A 386 -15.33 12.50 -30.30
N LEU A 387 -15.88 12.59 -29.08
CA LEU A 387 -16.95 11.72 -28.58
C LEU A 387 -18.36 12.27 -28.81
N ALA A 388 -18.48 13.56 -29.15
CA ALA A 388 -19.74 14.25 -29.44
C ALA A 388 -20.07 14.16 -30.93
#